data_AF-A0A521TK84-F1
#
_entry.id   AF-A0A521TK84-F1
#
_cell.length_a   1.000
_cell.length_b   1.000
_cell.length_c   1.000
_cell.angle_alpha   90.00
_cell.angle_beta   90.00
_cell.angle_gamma   90.00
#
_symmetry.space_group_name_H-M   'P 1'
#
loop_
_entity.id
_entity.type
_entity.pdbx_description
1 polymer ?
#
loop_
_entity_poly.entity_id
_entity_poly.type
_entity_poly.pdbx_seq_one_letter_code
_entity_poly.pdbx_strand_id
1 'polypeptide(L)'
;MRRSIARGVAAGIVVLLLVGALGARLDLWTLELPRPEGTWAWTLSRAASVSAYLALTLDVLFGLFLSTAAADRWIARARSVEIHRFLSLAALGLTAAHALAMLGDRYVPFDVLDITVPFLAGYRRLGVGMGVAAMWLAVLVHASFALRARIGPRVWRAVHYLAFVVFALATLHGVTAGTDTRATWMQLLYGAAGVSVAGLTLVRVALALAPLSRGRSVSTR
;
A
#
# COMPACT_ATOMS: atom_id res chain seq x y z
N MET A 1 -17.48 -17.20 22.05
CA MET A 1 -18.77 -16.58 21.69
C MET A 1 -18.65 -15.13 21.18
N ARG A 2 -18.07 -14.16 21.91
CA ARG A 2 -17.97 -12.75 21.42
C ARG A 2 -17.23 -12.57 20.09
N ARG A 3 -16.13 -13.32 19.86
CA ARG A 3 -15.35 -13.25 18.60
C ARG A 3 -16.07 -13.84 17.38
N SER A 4 -16.98 -14.81 17.55
CA SER A 4 -17.75 -15.38 16.44
C SER A 4 -18.89 -14.47 16.02
N ILE A 5 -19.56 -13.83 16.99
CA ILE A 5 -20.61 -12.83 16.73
C ILE A 5 -20.02 -11.62 15.98
N ALA A 6 -18.91 -11.05 16.46
CA ALA A 6 -18.27 -9.91 15.80
C ALA A 6 -17.87 -10.21 14.34
N ARG A 7 -17.37 -11.43 14.06
CA ARG A 7 -17.04 -11.88 12.70
C ARG A 7 -18.29 -12.02 11.82
N GLY A 8 -19.36 -12.57 12.37
CA GLY A 8 -20.64 -12.70 11.67
C GLY A 8 -21.24 -11.35 11.30
N VAL A 9 -21.23 -10.40 12.24
CA VAL A 9 -21.70 -9.02 11.99
C VAL A 9 -20.86 -8.33 10.92
N ALA A 10 -19.53 -8.40 11.00
CA ALA A 10 -18.66 -7.80 10.00
C ALA A 10 -18.88 -8.39 8.60
N ALA A 11 -19.01 -9.72 8.49
CA ALA A 11 -19.31 -10.38 7.22
C ALA A 11 -20.68 -9.95 6.67
N GLY A 12 -21.71 -9.87 7.53
CA GLY A 12 -23.03 -9.40 7.14
C GLY A 12 -23.02 -7.97 6.60
N ILE A 13 -22.28 -7.05 7.24
CA ILE A 13 -22.13 -5.67 6.77
C ILE A 13 -21.47 -5.63 5.39
N VAL A 14 -20.37 -6.38 5.19
CA VAL A 14 -19.68 -6.42 3.90
C VAL A 14 -20.60 -6.95 2.79
N VAL A 15 -21.31 -8.05 3.05
CA VAL A 15 -22.26 -8.61 2.08
C VAL A 15 -23.36 -7.60 1.75
N LEU A 16 -23.94 -6.96 2.77
CA LEU A 16 -24.99 -5.95 2.58
C LEU A 16 -24.50 -4.77 1.73
N LEU A 17 -23.28 -4.29 1.98
CA LEU A 17 -22.66 -3.20 1.23
C LEU A 17 -22.41 -3.59 -0.24
N LEU A 18 -21.93 -4.81 -0.49
CA LEU A 18 -21.66 -5.30 -1.84
C LEU A 18 -22.95 -5.55 -2.64
N VAL A 19 -23.95 -6.19 -2.02
CA VAL A 19 -25.27 -6.42 -2.63
C VAL A 19 -25.98 -5.09 -2.90
N GLY A 20 -25.90 -4.16 -1.94
CA GLY A 20 -26.43 -2.80 -2.10
C GLY A 20 -25.81 -2.07 -3.28
N ALA A 21 -24.47 -2.04 -3.37
CA ALA A 21 -23.76 -1.42 -4.48
C ALA A 21 -24.06 -2.09 -5.83
N LEU A 22 -24.11 -3.42 -5.87
CA LEU A 22 -24.43 -4.16 -7.09
C LEU A 22 -25.84 -3.86 -7.59
N GLY A 23 -26.85 -3.92 -6.73
CA GLY A 23 -28.21 -3.66 -7.17
C GLY A 23 -28.47 -2.20 -7.50
N ALA A 24 -27.77 -1.25 -6.87
CA ALA A 24 -27.80 0.15 -7.30
C ALA A 24 -27.25 0.34 -8.73
N ARG A 25 -26.19 -0.38 -9.11
CA ARG A 25 -25.62 -0.32 -10.48
C ARG A 25 -26.44 -1.03 -11.54
N LEU A 26 -27.27 -1.99 -11.12
CA LEU A 26 -28.16 -2.73 -11.99
C LEU A 26 -29.55 -2.06 -12.08
N ASP A 27 -29.69 -0.83 -11.56
CA ASP A 27 -30.95 -0.08 -11.49
C ASP A 27 -32.09 -0.87 -10.80
N LEU A 28 -31.75 -1.80 -9.90
CA LEU A 28 -32.72 -2.61 -9.16
C LEU A 28 -33.32 -1.83 -7.98
N TRP A 29 -32.57 -0.89 -7.40
CA TRP A 29 -32.98 -0.02 -6.30
C TRP A 29 -32.13 1.25 -6.21
N THR A 30 -32.71 2.35 -5.77
CA THR A 30 -32.00 3.61 -5.53
C THR A 30 -31.48 3.65 -4.08
N LEU A 31 -30.17 3.49 -3.91
CA LEU A 31 -29.52 3.53 -2.60
C LEU A 31 -28.89 4.91 -2.40
N GLU A 32 -29.66 5.87 -1.87
CA GLU A 32 -29.13 7.16 -1.46
C GLU A 32 -28.48 7.04 -0.08
N LEU A 33 -27.19 6.72 -0.06
CA LEU A 33 -26.43 6.79 1.19
C LEU A 33 -26.35 8.27 1.64
N PRO A 34 -26.77 8.61 2.87
CA PRO A 34 -26.61 9.96 3.39
C PRO A 34 -25.13 10.33 3.39
N ARG A 35 -24.75 11.23 2.48
CA ARG A 35 -23.38 11.76 2.42
C ARG A 35 -23.32 12.96 3.37
N PRO A 36 -22.47 12.99 4.40
CA PRO A 36 -22.46 14.11 5.34
C PRO A 36 -22.05 15.43 4.66
N GLU A 37 -22.52 16.56 5.19
CA GLU A 37 -22.17 17.90 4.70
C GLU A 37 -20.73 18.30 5.02
N GLY A 38 -20.17 19.25 4.26
CA GLY A 38 -18.85 19.83 4.50
C GLY A 38 -17.69 19.15 3.76
N THR A 39 -16.47 19.64 4.01
CA THR A 39 -15.24 19.23 3.31
C THR A 39 -14.41 18.19 4.08
N TRP A 40 -14.95 17.63 5.17
CA TRP A 40 -14.21 16.73 6.06
C TRP A 40 -13.77 15.45 5.33
N ALA A 41 -14.64 14.84 4.51
CA ALA A 41 -14.34 13.59 3.80
C ALA A 41 -13.19 13.79 2.82
N TRP A 42 -13.25 14.89 2.07
CA TRP A 42 -12.21 15.28 1.13
C TRP A 42 -10.89 15.63 1.86
N THR A 43 -10.95 16.42 2.93
CA THR A 43 -9.76 16.80 3.73
C THR A 43 -9.11 15.58 4.36
N LEU A 44 -9.91 14.68 4.95
CA LEU A 44 -9.45 13.42 5.54
C LEU A 44 -8.82 12.53 4.47
N SER A 45 -9.48 12.36 3.33
CA SER A 45 -8.97 11.56 2.22
C SER A 45 -7.63 12.09 1.71
N ARG A 46 -7.51 13.42 1.53
CA ARG A 46 -6.26 14.06 1.12
C ARG A 46 -5.14 13.84 2.14
N ALA A 47 -5.38 14.16 3.41
CA ALA A 47 -4.39 13.96 4.46
C ALA A 47 -3.96 12.48 4.57
N ALA A 48 -4.93 11.56 4.60
CA ALA A 48 -4.67 10.13 4.68
C ALA A 48 -3.87 9.61 3.48
N SER A 49 -4.16 10.06 2.26
CA SER A 49 -3.43 9.64 1.06
C SER A 49 -1.96 10.06 1.06
N VAL A 50 -1.66 11.30 1.44
CA VAL A 50 -0.29 11.83 1.54
C VAL A 50 0.48 11.09 2.63
N SER A 51 -0.15 10.93 3.80
CA SER A 51 0.45 10.18 4.91
C SER A 51 0.67 8.70 4.57
N ALA A 52 -0.26 8.05 3.85
CA ALA A 52 -0.13 6.68 3.40
C ALA A 52 1.05 6.53 2.43
N TYR A 53 1.20 7.44 1.47
CA TYR A 53 2.30 7.41 0.51
C TYR A 53 3.66 7.63 1.19
N LEU A 54 3.74 8.55 2.16
CA LEU A 54 4.93 8.75 2.99
C LEU A 54 5.26 7.49 3.80
N ALA A 55 4.28 6.91 4.49
CA ALA A 55 4.46 5.69 5.27
C ALA A 55 4.93 4.52 4.41
N LEU A 56 4.31 4.32 3.23
CA LEU A 56 4.71 3.30 2.26
C LEU A 56 6.13 3.52 1.73
N THR A 57 6.49 4.76 1.41
CA THR A 57 7.84 5.09 0.94
C THR A 57 8.86 4.72 2.01
N LEU A 58 8.65 5.18 3.25
CA LEU A 58 9.54 4.86 4.37
C LEU A 58 9.56 3.35 4.64
N ASP A 59 8.42 2.65 4.54
CA ASP A 59 8.33 1.20 4.73
C ASP A 59 9.27 0.46 3.77
N VAL A 60 9.23 0.82 2.48
CA VAL A 60 10.11 0.26 1.44
C VAL A 60 11.58 0.61 1.70
N LEU A 61 11.88 1.84 2.09
CA LEU A 61 13.25 2.26 2.41
C LEU A 61 13.82 1.47 3.59
N PHE A 62 13.04 1.25 4.65
CA PHE A 62 13.46 0.43 5.79
C PHE A 62 13.61 -1.05 5.42
N GLY A 63 12.75 -1.58 4.54
CA GLY A 63 12.93 -2.91 3.96
C GLY A 63 14.25 -3.02 3.16
N LEU A 64 14.58 -1.98 2.39
CA LEU A 64 15.85 -1.90 1.66
C LEU A 64 17.05 -1.81 2.60
N PHE A 65 17.00 -0.97 3.65
CA PHE A 65 18.05 -0.88 4.67
C PHE A 65 18.35 -2.22 5.33
N LEU A 66 17.31 -3.00 5.67
CA LEU A 66 17.47 -4.35 6.20
C LEU A 66 18.16 -5.28 5.20
N SER A 67 17.92 -5.11 3.90
CA SER A 67 18.53 -5.97 2.87
C SER A 67 19.94 -5.59 2.44
N THR A 68 20.34 -4.33 2.60
CA THR A 68 21.64 -3.81 2.16
C THR A 68 22.59 -3.49 3.30
N ALA A 69 22.11 -3.51 4.55
CA ALA A 69 22.82 -3.01 5.73
C ALA A 69 23.21 -1.51 5.63
N ALA A 70 22.64 -0.77 4.66
CA ALA A 70 23.01 0.62 4.41
C ALA A 70 22.78 1.53 5.62
N ALA A 71 21.80 1.21 6.48
CA ALA A 71 21.50 2.00 7.67
C ALA A 71 22.15 1.48 8.96
N ASP A 72 22.84 0.33 8.94
CA ASP A 72 23.26 -0.39 10.16
C ASP A 72 24.26 0.41 11.01
N ARG A 73 24.98 1.38 10.42
CA ARG A 73 25.88 2.28 11.15
C ARG A 73 25.17 3.36 11.99
N TRP A 74 23.89 3.63 11.71
CA TRP A 74 23.12 4.69 12.38
C TRP A 74 21.92 4.15 13.14
N ILE A 75 21.32 3.07 12.65
CA ILE A 75 20.11 2.49 13.23
C ILE A 75 20.37 1.01 13.45
N ALA A 76 20.24 0.56 14.69
CA ALA A 76 20.35 -0.85 15.03
C ALA A 76 19.33 -1.66 14.21
N ARG A 77 19.79 -2.79 13.64
CA ARG A 77 18.97 -3.64 12.75
C ARG A 77 17.63 -4.05 13.36
N ALA A 78 17.60 -4.33 14.67
CA ALA A 78 16.37 -4.64 15.39
C ALA A 78 15.35 -3.49 15.36
N ARG A 79 15.82 -2.25 15.52
CA ARG A 79 14.99 -1.04 15.43
C ARG A 79 14.50 -0.82 14.00
N SER A 80 15.32 -1.09 13.00
CA SER A 80 14.89 -1.04 11.58
C SER A 80 13.75 -2.02 11.29
N VAL A 81 13.78 -3.22 11.87
CA VAL A 81 12.67 -4.19 11.76
C VAL A 81 11.39 -3.67 12.42
N GLU A 82 11.50 -3.06 13.61
CA GLU A 82 10.35 -2.49 14.31
C GLU A 82 9.71 -1.35 13.51
N ILE A 83 10.53 -0.42 13.01
CA ILE A 83 10.08 0.72 12.21
C ILE A 83 9.41 0.23 10.92
N HIS A 84 10.01 -0.73 10.20
CA HIS A 84 9.40 -1.36 9.01
C HIS A 84 8.01 -1.93 9.34
N ARG A 85 7.88 -2.70 10.42
CA ARG A 85 6.58 -3.29 10.80
C ARG A 85 5.53 -2.23 11.16
N PHE A 86 5.93 -1.18 11.87
CA PHE A 86 5.05 -0.06 12.19
C PHE A 86 4.60 0.67 10.93
N LEU A 87 5.53 1.02 10.03
CA LEU A 87 5.24 1.73 8.79
C LEU A 87 4.34 0.91 7.85
N SER A 88 4.56 -0.40 7.75
CA SER A 88 3.68 -1.30 6.98
C SER A 88 2.23 -1.25 7.47
N LEU A 89 2.01 -1.30 8.79
CA LEU A 89 0.68 -1.19 9.38
C LEU A 89 0.08 0.21 9.23
N ALA A 90 0.91 1.25 9.41
CA ALA A 90 0.49 2.64 9.25
C ALA A 90 0.04 2.91 7.81
N ALA A 91 0.82 2.46 6.81
CA ALA A 91 0.48 2.58 5.40
C ALA A 91 -0.85 1.89 5.09
N LEU A 92 -1.06 0.65 5.53
CA LEU A 92 -2.34 -0.06 5.35
C LEU A 92 -3.52 0.66 6.02
N GLY A 93 -3.35 1.12 7.26
CA GLY A 93 -4.39 1.84 7.99
C GLY A 93 -4.77 3.17 7.33
N LEU A 94 -3.77 3.93 6.87
CA LEU A 94 -3.97 5.21 6.19
C LEU A 94 -4.57 5.01 4.78
N THR A 95 -4.16 3.98 4.04
CA THR A 95 -4.80 3.60 2.77
C THR A 95 -6.27 3.23 2.99
N ALA A 96 -6.59 2.46 4.03
CA ALA A 96 -7.97 2.15 4.37
C ALA A 96 -8.77 3.41 4.72
N ALA A 97 -8.20 4.31 5.54
CA ALA A 97 -8.85 5.59 5.88
C ALA A 97 -9.09 6.45 4.63
N HIS A 98 -8.12 6.52 3.71
CA HIS A 98 -8.25 7.20 2.42
C HIS A 98 -9.39 6.61 1.58
N ALA A 99 -9.40 5.29 1.37
CA ALA A 99 -10.43 4.62 0.57
C ALA A 99 -11.83 4.76 1.18
N LEU A 100 -11.97 4.60 2.49
CA LEU A 100 -13.24 4.74 3.19
C LEU A 100 -13.76 6.19 3.17
N ALA A 101 -12.87 7.18 3.27
CA ALA A 101 -13.25 8.59 3.18
C ALA A 101 -13.85 8.94 1.79
N MET A 102 -13.48 8.22 0.72
CA MET A 102 -14.06 8.43 -0.61
C MET A 102 -15.54 8.06 -0.70
N LEU A 103 -16.04 7.15 0.15
CA LEU A 103 -17.48 6.84 0.21
C LEU A 103 -18.32 8.03 0.72
N GLY A 104 -17.69 8.94 1.47
CA GLY A 104 -18.30 10.17 1.95
C GLY A 104 -18.15 11.35 0.99
N ASP A 105 -17.48 11.17 -0.15
CA ASP A 105 -17.25 12.26 -1.12
C ASP A 105 -18.53 12.58 -1.90
N ARG A 106 -18.86 13.88 -1.96
CA ARG A 106 -20.05 14.39 -2.67
C ARG A 106 -19.78 14.85 -4.09
N TYR A 107 -18.51 15.12 -4.44
CA TYR A 107 -18.11 15.55 -5.78
C TYR A 107 -17.97 14.35 -6.73
N VAL A 108 -17.39 13.26 -6.24
CA VAL A 108 -17.29 12.00 -6.97
C VAL A 108 -18.00 10.92 -6.14
N PRO A 109 -19.18 10.43 -6.57
CA PRO A 109 -20.00 9.53 -5.79
C PRO A 109 -19.47 8.09 -5.86
N PHE A 110 -18.31 7.83 -5.25
CA PHE A 110 -17.75 6.48 -5.16
C PHE A 110 -18.65 5.56 -4.33
N ASP A 111 -18.76 4.31 -4.78
CA ASP A 111 -19.39 3.22 -4.02
C ASP A 111 -18.36 2.19 -3.52
N VAL A 112 -18.84 1.17 -2.81
CA VAL A 112 -17.97 0.12 -2.25
C VAL A 112 -17.28 -0.71 -3.34
N LEU A 113 -17.90 -0.87 -4.51
CA LEU A 113 -17.31 -1.59 -5.63
C LEU A 113 -16.19 -0.77 -6.28
N ASP A 114 -16.33 0.55 -6.35
CA ASP A 114 -15.28 1.43 -6.89
C ASP A 114 -13.98 1.37 -6.08
N ILE A 115 -14.07 1.24 -4.76
CA ILE A 115 -12.90 1.20 -3.87
C ILE A 115 -12.36 -0.22 -3.64
N THR A 116 -13.07 -1.26 -4.08
CA THR A 116 -12.66 -2.67 -3.88
C THR A 116 -12.36 -3.42 -5.17
N VAL A 117 -12.92 -3.03 -6.31
CA VAL A 117 -12.70 -3.71 -7.59
C VAL A 117 -11.83 -2.82 -8.49
N PRO A 118 -10.61 -3.27 -8.87
CA PRO A 118 -9.74 -2.49 -9.75
C PRO A 118 -10.42 -2.14 -11.08
N PHE A 119 -10.23 -0.90 -11.54
CA PHE A 119 -10.67 -0.39 -12.84
C PHE A 119 -12.20 -0.33 -13.04
N LEU A 120 -12.97 -0.51 -11.98
CA LEU A 120 -14.42 -0.47 -12.05
C LEU A 120 -15.00 0.95 -11.97
N ALA A 121 -14.27 1.87 -11.33
CA ALA A 121 -14.68 3.26 -11.20
C ALA A 121 -14.81 3.98 -12.55
N GLY A 122 -15.89 4.76 -12.69
CA GLY A 122 -16.11 5.65 -13.84
C GLY A 122 -15.15 6.85 -13.83
N TYR A 123 -14.80 7.35 -12.65
CA TYR A 123 -13.88 8.46 -12.49
C TYR A 123 -12.42 8.01 -12.63
N ARG A 124 -11.65 8.64 -13.53
CA ARG A 124 -10.21 8.39 -13.76
C ARG A 124 -9.83 6.89 -13.66
N ARG A 125 -10.58 6.06 -14.40
CA ARG A 125 -10.59 4.59 -14.31
C ARG A 125 -9.21 3.94 -14.10
N LEU A 126 -8.22 4.33 -14.92
CA LEU A 126 -6.87 3.77 -14.81
C LEU A 126 -6.17 4.18 -13.51
N GLY A 127 -6.22 5.47 -13.17
CA GLY A 127 -5.62 6.00 -11.94
C GLY A 127 -6.21 5.38 -10.70
N VAL A 128 -7.54 5.35 -10.59
CA VAL A 128 -8.25 4.73 -9.45
C VAL A 128 -7.98 3.22 -9.40
N GLY A 129 -8.06 2.53 -10.53
CA GLY A 129 -7.82 1.09 -10.59
C GLY A 129 -6.41 0.67 -10.16
N MET A 130 -5.38 1.46 -10.49
CA MET A 130 -4.02 1.25 -9.98
C MET A 130 -3.95 1.39 -8.44
N GLY A 131 -4.69 2.34 -7.86
CA GLY A 131 -4.77 2.51 -6.41
C GLY A 131 -5.41 1.31 -5.71
N VAL A 132 -6.54 0.83 -6.23
CA VAL A 132 -7.23 -0.37 -5.70
C VAL A 132 -6.34 -1.62 -5.85
N ALA A 133 -5.65 -1.77 -6.99
CA ALA A 133 -4.70 -2.86 -7.19
C ALA A 133 -3.52 -2.78 -6.20
N ALA A 134 -2.95 -1.59 -6.00
CA ALA A 134 -1.88 -1.36 -5.02
C ALA A 134 -2.32 -1.71 -3.59
N MET A 135 -3.54 -1.31 -3.20
CA MET A 135 -4.12 -1.64 -1.90
C MET A 135 -4.19 -3.15 -1.67
N TRP A 136 -4.76 -3.92 -2.62
CA TRP A 136 -4.86 -5.37 -2.47
C TRP A 136 -3.51 -6.06 -2.48
N LEU A 137 -2.57 -5.61 -3.32
CA LEU A 137 -1.21 -6.13 -3.32
C LEU A 137 -0.49 -5.81 -1.99
N ALA A 138 -0.71 -4.64 -1.39
CA ALA A 138 -0.16 -4.30 -0.08
C ALA A 138 -0.69 -5.23 1.02
N VAL A 139 -2.00 -5.51 1.01
CA VAL A 139 -2.63 -6.49 1.92
C VAL A 139 -2.04 -7.88 1.72
N LEU A 140 -1.88 -8.32 0.48
CA LEU A 140 -1.25 -9.61 0.15
C LEU A 140 0.19 -9.70 0.67
N VAL A 141 1.00 -8.67 0.41
CA VAL A 141 2.40 -8.59 0.87
C VAL A 141 2.48 -8.64 2.38
N HIS A 142 1.65 -7.87 3.10
CA HIS A 142 1.63 -7.87 4.56
C HIS A 142 1.18 -9.22 5.13
N ALA A 143 0.08 -9.78 4.63
CA ALA A 143 -0.47 -11.07 5.06
C ALA A 143 0.50 -12.24 4.79
N SER A 144 1.33 -12.14 3.74
CA SER A 144 2.33 -13.16 3.40
C SER A 144 3.30 -13.44 4.56
N PHE A 145 3.55 -12.47 5.45
CA PHE A 145 4.43 -12.67 6.60
C PHE A 145 3.88 -13.74 7.57
N ALA A 146 2.56 -13.79 7.79
CA ALA A 146 1.95 -14.81 8.64
C ALA A 146 2.04 -16.21 8.00
N LEU A 147 2.06 -16.28 6.67
CA LEU A 147 2.13 -17.53 5.91
C LEU A 147 3.57 -17.98 5.60
N ARG A 148 4.59 -17.15 5.91
CA ARG A 148 5.99 -17.38 5.52
C ARG A 148 6.54 -18.75 5.92
N ALA A 149 6.13 -19.27 7.08
CA ALA A 149 6.56 -20.58 7.57
C ALA A 149 5.96 -21.75 6.76
N ARG A 150 4.78 -21.55 6.15
CA ARG A 150 4.08 -22.56 5.33
C ARG A 150 4.53 -22.53 3.88
N ILE A 151 4.69 -21.34 3.29
CA ILE A 151 5.07 -21.18 1.88
C ILE A 151 6.60 -21.24 1.65
N GLY A 152 7.37 -21.21 2.73
CA GLY A 152 8.82 -21.24 2.70
C GLY A 152 9.48 -19.92 2.28
N PRO A 153 10.79 -19.77 2.56
CA PRO A 153 11.48 -18.49 2.42
C PRO A 153 11.71 -18.03 0.98
N ARG A 154 11.64 -18.93 -0.02
CA ARG A 154 11.79 -18.58 -1.45
C ARG A 154 10.51 -17.91 -1.97
N VAL A 155 9.36 -18.58 -1.80
CA VAL A 155 8.06 -18.07 -2.24
C VAL A 155 7.70 -16.80 -1.48
N TRP A 156 7.90 -16.79 -0.15
CA TRP A 156 7.66 -15.59 0.64
C TRP A 156 8.47 -14.39 0.13
N ARG A 157 9.76 -14.57 -0.21
CA ARG A 157 10.57 -13.48 -0.79
C ARG A 157 10.05 -13.03 -2.16
N ALA A 158 9.65 -13.96 -3.02
CA ALA A 158 9.07 -13.63 -4.33
C ALA A 158 7.79 -12.78 -4.18
N VAL A 159 6.89 -13.18 -3.28
CA VAL A 159 5.69 -12.40 -2.95
C VAL A 159 6.05 -11.05 -2.35
N HIS A 160 7.04 -11.01 -1.44
CA HIS A 160 7.46 -9.77 -0.79
C HIS A 160 8.06 -8.76 -1.78
N TYR A 161 8.65 -9.20 -2.90
CA TYR A 161 9.08 -8.30 -3.98
C TYR A 161 7.93 -7.56 -4.67
N LEU A 162 6.69 -8.00 -4.52
CA LEU A 162 5.53 -7.24 -4.98
C LEU A 162 5.39 -5.89 -4.25
N ALA A 163 6.09 -5.67 -3.11
CA ALA A 163 6.16 -4.37 -2.47
C ALA A 163 6.67 -3.25 -3.41
N PHE A 164 7.58 -3.57 -4.35
CA PHE A 164 8.03 -2.62 -5.36
C PHE A 164 6.93 -2.28 -6.37
N VAL A 165 6.10 -3.26 -6.72
CA VAL A 165 4.94 -3.07 -7.59
C VAL A 165 3.88 -2.24 -6.86
N VAL A 166 3.63 -2.50 -5.58
CA VAL A 166 2.75 -1.69 -4.72
C VAL A 166 3.20 -0.23 -4.73
N PHE A 167 4.50 0.02 -4.47
CA PHE A 167 5.05 1.37 -4.50
C PHE A 167 4.84 2.04 -5.86
N ALA A 168 5.21 1.38 -6.96
CA ALA A 168 5.05 1.93 -8.31
C ALA A 168 3.58 2.25 -8.63
N LEU A 169 2.65 1.33 -8.34
CA LEU A 169 1.23 1.55 -8.59
C LEU A 169 0.66 2.66 -7.70
N ALA A 170 1.08 2.75 -6.43
CA ALA A 170 0.67 3.83 -5.54
C ALA A 170 1.19 5.21 -6.02
N THR A 171 2.45 5.29 -6.49
CA THR A 171 2.99 6.52 -7.08
C THR A 171 2.21 6.90 -8.35
N LEU A 172 1.98 5.94 -9.26
CA LEU A 172 1.23 6.18 -10.49
C LEU A 172 -0.22 6.58 -10.21
N HIS A 173 -0.87 5.95 -9.23
CA HIS A 173 -2.18 6.37 -8.74
C HIS A 173 -2.16 7.82 -8.27
N GLY A 174 -1.20 8.20 -7.40
CA GLY A 174 -1.05 9.58 -6.91
C GLY A 174 -0.83 10.60 -8.04
N VAL A 175 0.03 10.29 -9.00
CA VAL A 175 0.33 11.17 -10.14
C VAL A 175 -0.86 11.32 -11.10
N THR A 176 -1.59 10.24 -11.36
CA THR A 176 -2.67 10.23 -12.38
C THR A 176 -4.04 10.59 -11.81
N ALA A 177 -4.27 10.40 -10.52
CA ALA A 177 -5.56 10.65 -9.87
C ALA A 177 -5.51 11.72 -8.75
N GLY A 178 -4.34 12.00 -8.18
CA GLY A 178 -4.19 12.92 -7.05
C GLY A 178 -4.47 14.38 -7.41
N THR A 179 -5.23 15.07 -6.55
CA THR A 179 -5.56 16.49 -6.72
C THR A 179 -4.34 17.39 -6.56
N ASP A 180 -3.35 16.97 -5.78
CA ASP A 180 -2.14 17.74 -5.47
C ASP A 180 -0.98 17.50 -6.44
N THR A 181 -1.14 16.66 -7.47
CA THR A 181 -0.01 16.25 -8.34
C THR A 181 0.70 17.41 -9.08
N ARG A 182 0.02 18.55 -9.24
CA ARG A 182 0.60 19.75 -9.87
C ARG A 182 1.29 20.68 -8.88
N ALA A 183 1.13 20.45 -7.57
CA ALA A 183 1.80 21.25 -6.56
C ALA A 183 3.29 20.86 -6.50
N THR A 184 4.17 21.86 -6.45
CA THR A 184 5.62 21.67 -6.43
C THR A 184 6.06 20.74 -5.28
N TRP A 185 5.48 20.90 -4.09
CA TRP A 185 5.81 20.07 -2.93
C TRP A 185 5.49 18.59 -3.15
N MET A 186 4.40 18.29 -3.86
CA MET A 186 3.99 16.91 -4.15
C MET A 186 4.89 16.28 -5.21
N GLN A 187 5.28 17.06 -6.23
CA GLN A 187 6.25 16.61 -7.23
C GLN A 187 7.63 16.32 -6.61
N LEU A 188 8.10 17.19 -5.71
CA LEU A 188 9.32 16.96 -4.94
C LEU A 188 9.21 15.70 -4.07
N LEU A 189 8.06 15.47 -3.44
CA LEU A 189 7.80 14.25 -2.67
C LEU A 189 7.86 13.00 -3.55
N TYR A 190 7.19 12.98 -4.71
CA TYR A 190 7.27 11.86 -5.65
C TYR A 190 8.68 11.63 -6.17
N GLY A 191 9.40 12.69 -6.54
CA GLY A 191 10.77 12.63 -7.02
C GLY A 191 11.73 12.08 -5.95
N ALA A 192 11.68 12.61 -4.73
CA ALA A 192 12.53 12.16 -3.62
C ALA A 192 12.25 10.69 -3.25
N ALA A 193 10.98 10.29 -3.21
CA ALA A 193 10.58 8.90 -2.98
C ALA A 193 11.12 7.98 -4.09
N GLY A 194 10.93 8.35 -5.35
CA GLY A 194 11.40 7.57 -6.49
C GLY A 194 12.93 7.42 -6.52
N VAL A 195 13.67 8.53 -6.36
CA VAL A 195 15.14 8.53 -6.36
C VAL A 195 15.70 7.71 -5.20
N SER A 196 15.17 7.86 -3.99
CA SER A 196 15.66 7.13 -2.81
C SER A 196 15.41 5.62 -2.92
N VAL A 197 14.20 5.21 -3.34
CA VAL A 197 13.87 3.79 -3.54
C VAL A 197 14.69 3.19 -4.69
N ALA A 198 14.80 3.89 -5.82
CA ALA A 198 15.59 3.42 -6.96
C ALA A 198 17.08 3.30 -6.60
N GLY A 199 17.66 4.32 -5.95
CA GLY A 199 19.06 4.33 -5.54
C GLY A 199 19.41 3.15 -4.62
N LEU A 200 18.62 2.92 -3.56
CA LEU A 200 18.83 1.78 -2.66
C LEU A 200 18.57 0.43 -3.33
N THR A 201 17.64 0.37 -4.28
CA THR A 201 17.40 -0.84 -5.07
C THR A 201 18.61 -1.17 -5.95
N LEU A 202 19.22 -0.16 -6.59
CA LEU A 202 20.46 -0.32 -7.36
C LEU A 202 21.60 -0.80 -6.47
N VAL A 203 21.76 -0.24 -5.27
CA VAL A 203 22.74 -0.71 -4.28
C VAL A 203 22.49 -2.19 -3.94
N ARG A 204 21.25 -2.58 -3.68
CA ARG A 204 20.89 -3.97 -3.40
C ARG A 204 21.27 -4.91 -4.55
N VAL A 205 20.96 -4.53 -5.79
CA VAL A 205 21.29 -5.33 -6.98
C VAL A 205 22.81 -5.43 -7.16
N ALA A 206 23.53 -4.32 -7.00
CA ALA A 206 24.99 -4.30 -7.09
C ALA A 206 25.65 -5.24 -6.05
N LEU A 207 25.18 -5.21 -4.80
CA LEU A 207 25.65 -6.11 -3.73
C LEU A 207 25.35 -7.58 -4.03
N ALA A 208 24.23 -7.88 -4.70
CA ALA A 208 23.87 -9.25 -5.09
C ALA A 208 24.69 -9.77 -6.28
N LEU A 209 25.18 -8.88 -7.15
CA LEU A 209 25.99 -9.22 -8.32
C LEU A 209 27.50 -9.21 -8.04
N ALA A 210 27.94 -8.59 -6.94
CA ALA A 210 29.34 -8.56 -6.55
C ALA A 210 29.88 -10.01 -6.43
N PRO A 211 30.92 -10.40 -7.19
CA PRO A 211 31.50 -11.72 -7.09
C PRO A 211 31.93 -11.94 -5.64
N LEU A 212 31.50 -13.06 -5.04
CA LEU A 212 32.12 -13.53 -3.80
C LEU A 212 33.61 -13.64 -4.10
N SER A 213 34.42 -12.73 -3.56
CA SER A 213 35.85 -12.88 -3.58
C SER A 213 36.14 -14.25 -2.94
N ARG A 214 36.52 -15.22 -3.79
CA ARG A 214 36.94 -16.56 -3.38
C ARG A 214 38.18 -16.40 -2.52
N GLY A 215 37.98 -16.19 -1.22
CA GLY A 215 39.03 -16.15 -0.23
C GLY A 215 38.90 -17.35 0.69
N ARG A 216 39.65 -18.41 0.37
CA ARG A 216 40.38 -19.28 1.31
C ARG A 216 40.95 -20.48 0.53
N SER A 217 42.06 -20.29 -0.17
CA SER A 217 43.05 -21.36 -0.24
C SER A 217 43.60 -21.51 1.18
N VAL A 218 43.12 -22.53 1.87
CA VAL A 218 43.69 -23.01 3.11
C VAL A 218 45.17 -23.30 2.83
N SER A 219 46.05 -22.52 3.44
CA SER A 219 47.47 -22.87 3.53
C SER A 219 47.55 -24.10 4.44
N THR A 220 47.56 -25.28 3.82
CA THR A 220 48.03 -26.49 4.47
C THR A 220 49.55 -26.43 4.47
N ARG A 221 50.12 -26.46 5.69
CA ARG A 221 51.54 -26.67 5.94
C ARG A 221 52.01 -28.01 5.39
#